data_AF-A0A832EU84-F1
#
_entry.id   AF-A0A832EU84-F1
#
_cell.length_a   1.000
_cell.length_b   1.000
_cell.length_c   1.000
_cell.angle_alpha   90.00
_cell.angle_beta   90.00
_cell.angle_gamma   90.00
#
_symmetry.space_group_name_H-M   'P 1'
#
loop_
_entity.id
_entity.type
_entity.pdbx_description
1 polymer ?
#
loop_
_entity_poly.entity_id
_entity_poly.type
_entity_poly.pdbx_seq_one_letter_code
_entity_poly.pdbx_strand_id
1 'polypeptide(L)'
;RLQLAAQLASTECSASQLEEIIRAEPAMAYQLLQMAGVGADHGFRRRVQTLREALVIVGWRQLQSWIGFLILTNKGETSEEEVVTTLTRARMAELLAGETCPHLSGLAFAAGMLSAFDLLLGVRLEEVLISLPLDAELQDAILAKDTEVGRIVGDVIDCQLGNTEAATRSSLSDGTLHKASIKALSWALEVSRGFVRTGRSTTIRRKPVALRH
;
A
#
# COMPACT_ATOMS: atom_id res chain seq x y z
N ARG A 1 7.64 -0.25 16.40
CA ARG A 1 7.35 -0.70 15.02
C ARG A 1 6.20 0.07 14.43
N LEU A 2 4.99 -0.03 15.01
CA LEU A 2 3.86 0.86 14.68
C LEU A 2 4.26 2.33 14.73
N GLN A 3 4.87 2.80 15.83
CA GLN A 3 5.37 4.19 15.91
C GLN A 3 6.43 4.56 14.85
N LEU A 4 7.25 3.62 14.38
CA LEU A 4 8.26 3.89 13.35
C LEU A 4 7.61 3.92 11.96
N ALA A 5 6.72 2.96 11.68
CA ALA A 5 5.85 2.94 10.50
C ALA A 5 4.98 4.21 10.44
N ALA A 6 4.49 4.67 11.58
CA ALA A 6 3.70 5.88 11.76
C ALA A 6 4.50 7.15 11.50
N GLN A 7 5.69 7.26 12.09
CA GLN A 7 6.58 8.41 11.88
C GLN A 7 6.97 8.54 10.40
N LEU A 8 7.22 7.42 9.73
CA LEU A 8 7.50 7.40 8.30
C LEU A 8 6.26 7.70 7.46
N ALA A 9 5.08 7.32 7.96
CA ALA A 9 3.79 7.65 7.35
C ALA A 9 3.34 9.12 7.56
N SER A 10 3.96 9.84 8.49
CA SER A 10 3.59 11.20 8.90
C SER A 10 4.39 12.29 8.18
N THR A 11 3.84 13.51 8.08
CA THR A 11 4.41 14.66 7.35
C THR A 11 5.79 15.15 7.83
N GLU A 12 6.34 14.59 8.92
CA GLU A 12 7.62 15.02 9.51
C GLU A 12 8.86 14.36 8.92
N CYS A 13 8.72 13.30 8.11
CA CYS A 13 9.86 12.67 7.45
C CYS A 13 10.25 13.47 6.19
N SER A 14 11.54 13.73 5.96
CA SER A 14 11.98 14.37 4.71
C SER A 14 12.21 13.34 3.60
N ALA A 15 12.08 13.76 2.35
CA ALA A 15 12.39 12.90 1.20
C ALA A 15 13.81 12.31 1.23
N SER A 16 14.78 13.06 1.78
CA SER A 16 16.16 12.59 1.92
C SER A 16 16.31 11.51 2.99
N GLN A 17 15.69 11.66 4.16
CA GLN A 17 15.74 10.66 5.24
C GLN A 17 15.10 9.34 4.78
N LEU A 18 13.99 9.45 4.06
CA LEU A 18 13.25 8.31 3.59
C LEU A 18 14.01 7.60 2.45
N GLU A 19 14.68 8.34 1.57
CA GLU A 19 15.62 7.78 0.59
C GLU A 19 16.78 7.02 1.25
N GLU A 20 17.34 7.52 2.35
CA GLU A 20 18.39 6.83 3.11
C GLU A 20 17.91 5.50 3.71
N ILE A 21 16.71 5.49 4.29
CA ILE A 21 16.09 4.27 4.85
C ILE A 21 15.88 3.22 3.76
N ILE A 22 15.33 3.62 2.60
CA ILE A 22 15.10 2.68 1.49
C ILE A 22 16.43 2.18 0.91
N ARG A 23 17.45 3.05 0.81
CA ARG A 23 18.76 2.67 0.27
C ARG A 23 19.49 1.68 1.17
N ALA A 24 19.27 1.76 2.48
CA ALA A 24 19.83 0.81 3.45
C ALA A 24 19.22 -0.60 3.33
N GLU A 25 18.02 -0.73 2.74
CA GLU A 25 17.27 -1.98 2.63
C GLU A 25 17.00 -2.34 1.15
N PRO A 26 17.88 -3.12 0.48
CA PRO A 26 17.76 -3.43 -0.94
C PRO A 26 16.44 -4.08 -1.37
N ALA A 27 15.81 -4.83 -0.46
CA ALA A 27 14.48 -5.40 -0.67
C ALA A 27 13.41 -4.31 -0.85
N MET A 28 13.42 -3.30 0.03
CA MET A 28 12.51 -2.15 -0.05
C MET A 28 12.79 -1.33 -1.32
N ALA A 29 14.05 -1.08 -1.66
CA ALA A 29 14.38 -0.37 -2.90
C ALA A 29 13.82 -1.09 -4.15
N TYR A 30 13.94 -2.42 -4.19
CA TYR A 30 13.40 -3.23 -5.30
C TYR A 30 11.88 -3.18 -5.36
N GLN A 31 11.18 -3.34 -4.22
CA GLN A 31 9.72 -3.34 -4.19
C GLN A 31 9.15 -1.96 -4.60
N LEU A 32 9.85 -0.87 -4.28
CA LEU A 32 9.45 0.49 -4.67
C LEU A 32 9.58 0.69 -6.19
N LEU A 33 10.67 0.20 -6.78
CA LEU A 33 10.87 0.22 -8.23
C LEU A 33 9.79 -0.58 -8.96
N GLN A 34 9.38 -1.73 -8.41
CA GLN A 34 8.27 -2.51 -8.95
C GLN A 34 6.96 -1.72 -8.87
N MET A 35 6.66 -1.10 -7.72
CA MET A 35 5.46 -0.28 -7.54
C MET A 35 5.40 0.87 -8.56
N ALA A 36 6.51 1.57 -8.77
CA ALA A 36 6.61 2.67 -9.74
C ALA A 36 6.57 2.19 -11.21
N GLY A 37 7.08 0.98 -11.49
CA GLY A 37 7.24 0.46 -12.85
C GLY A 37 6.05 -0.33 -13.41
N VAL A 38 5.25 -0.96 -12.55
CA VAL A 38 4.13 -1.84 -12.95
C VAL A 38 2.89 -1.05 -13.42
N GLY A 39 2.75 0.21 -13.02
CA GLY A 39 1.56 1.04 -13.30
C GLY A 39 1.63 1.97 -14.53
N ALA A 40 2.63 1.82 -15.42
CA ALA A 40 2.77 2.67 -16.61
C ALA A 40 1.75 2.30 -17.71
N ASP A 41 0.47 2.56 -17.48
CA ASP A 41 -0.67 2.35 -18.39
C ASP A 41 -0.65 3.27 -19.64
N HIS A 42 0.45 3.99 -19.91
CA HIS A 42 0.56 5.01 -20.96
C HIS A 42 1.39 4.59 -22.19
N GLY A 43 1.57 3.28 -22.44
CA GLY A 43 2.29 2.79 -23.63
C GLY A 43 3.79 3.11 -23.67
N PHE A 44 4.30 3.85 -22.68
CA PHE A 44 5.72 4.07 -22.45
C PHE A 44 6.11 3.23 -21.24
N ARG A 45 6.76 2.07 -21.48
CA ARG A 45 7.53 1.37 -20.44
C ARG A 45 8.71 2.27 -20.07
N ARG A 46 8.47 3.37 -19.34
CA ARG A 46 9.53 4.13 -18.72
C ARG A 46 10.07 3.23 -17.62
N ARG A 47 11.13 2.49 -17.96
CA ARG A 47 11.84 1.62 -17.02
C ARG A 47 12.37 2.57 -15.95
N VAL A 48 11.72 2.61 -14.80
CA VAL A 48 12.19 3.40 -13.66
C VAL A 48 13.57 2.87 -13.30
N GLN A 49 14.61 3.69 -13.49
CA GLN A 49 16.01 3.23 -13.39
C GLN A 49 16.62 3.60 -12.04
N THR A 50 16.06 4.59 -11.37
CA THR A 50 16.60 5.09 -10.10
C THR A 50 15.53 5.17 -9.01
N LEU A 51 15.99 5.04 -7.77
CA LEU A 51 15.16 5.22 -6.58
C LEU A 51 14.47 6.60 -6.61
N ARG A 52 15.20 7.65 -7.01
CA ARG A 52 14.67 9.01 -7.10
C ARG A 52 13.55 9.16 -8.13
N GLU A 53 13.67 8.52 -9.29
CA GLU A 53 12.58 8.48 -10.27
C GLU A 53 11.36 7.74 -9.72
N ALA A 54 11.57 6.64 -8.99
CA ALA A 54 10.48 5.89 -8.36
C ALA A 54 9.75 6.74 -7.31
N LEU A 55 10.49 7.47 -6.48
CA LEU A 55 9.97 8.40 -5.47
C LEU A 55 9.09 9.49 -6.10
N VAL A 56 9.52 10.06 -7.22
CA VAL A 56 8.77 11.10 -7.95
C VAL A 56 7.48 10.53 -8.55
N ILE A 57 7.52 9.32 -9.12
CA ILE A 57 6.38 8.68 -9.79
C ILE A 57 5.32 8.23 -8.77
N VAL A 58 5.75 7.60 -7.67
CA VAL A 58 4.87 7.11 -6.60
C VAL A 58 4.29 8.28 -5.79
N GLY A 59 5.05 9.35 -5.64
CA GLY A 59 4.64 10.49 -4.83
C GLY A 59 4.77 10.24 -3.34
N TRP A 60 4.81 11.34 -2.58
CA TRP A 60 5.20 11.33 -1.19
C TRP A 60 4.24 10.54 -0.29
N ARG A 61 2.93 10.82 -0.36
CA ARG A 61 1.93 10.15 0.50
C ARG A 61 1.84 8.64 0.27
N GLN A 62 1.96 8.18 -0.98
CA GLN A 62 1.91 6.74 -1.29
C GLN A 62 3.13 5.99 -0.75
N LEU A 63 4.29 6.63 -0.84
CA LEU A 63 5.55 6.08 -0.33
C LEU A 63 5.52 5.91 1.19
N GLN A 64 4.98 6.90 1.88
CA GLN A 64 4.82 6.95 3.32
C GLN A 64 3.94 5.81 3.84
N SER A 65 2.75 5.63 3.27
CA SER A 65 1.87 4.50 3.62
C SER A 65 2.51 3.16 3.28
N TRP A 66 3.24 3.08 2.17
CA TRP A 66 3.86 1.87 1.68
C TRP A 66 5.05 1.40 2.53
N ILE A 67 5.85 2.32 3.06
CA ILE A 67 6.89 1.96 4.05
C ILE A 67 6.27 1.49 5.35
N GLY A 68 5.19 2.14 5.79
CA GLY A 68 4.42 1.67 6.94
C GLY A 68 3.97 0.23 6.74
N PHE A 69 3.38 -0.07 5.59
CA PHE A 69 2.97 -1.42 5.19
C PHE A 69 4.14 -2.41 5.20
N LEU A 70 5.27 -2.07 4.58
CA LEU A 70 6.45 -2.94 4.54
C LEU A 70 6.97 -3.31 5.93
N ILE A 71 7.01 -2.35 6.86
CA ILE A 71 7.44 -2.59 8.24
C ILE A 71 6.51 -3.56 8.96
N LEU A 72 5.21 -3.54 8.64
CA LEU A 72 4.22 -4.45 9.22
C LEU A 72 4.30 -5.86 8.60
N THR A 73 4.53 -5.97 7.29
CA THR A 73 4.52 -7.27 6.59
C THR A 73 5.84 -8.04 6.63
N ASN A 74 6.97 -7.43 7.03
CA ASN A 74 8.32 -8.02 6.96
C ASN A 74 8.60 -9.18 7.95
N LYS A 75 7.59 -9.79 8.56
CA LYS A 75 7.78 -10.88 9.53
C LYS A 75 7.27 -12.26 9.10
N GLY A 76 6.74 -12.40 7.89
CA GLY A 76 6.29 -13.70 7.38
C GLY A 76 5.05 -14.26 8.09
N GLU A 77 4.38 -13.44 8.91
CA GLU A 77 3.09 -13.74 9.53
C GLU A 77 1.92 -13.32 8.63
N THR A 78 2.16 -12.40 7.67
CA THR A 78 1.18 -11.97 6.67
C THR A 78 1.15 -12.92 5.48
N SER A 79 -0.04 -13.41 5.16
CA SER A 79 -0.32 -14.21 3.97
C SER A 79 -0.21 -13.40 2.68
N GLU A 80 0.05 -14.09 1.55
CA GLU A 80 0.05 -13.44 0.24
C GLU A 80 -1.33 -12.84 -0.10
N GLU A 81 -2.40 -13.44 0.40
CA GLU A 81 -3.78 -12.96 0.22
C GLU A 81 -4.02 -11.61 0.92
N GLU A 82 -3.55 -11.44 2.16
CA GLU A 82 -3.65 -10.17 2.90
C GLU A 82 -2.85 -9.05 2.21
N VAL A 83 -1.67 -9.38 1.67
CA VAL A 83 -0.85 -8.45 0.88
C VAL A 83 -1.58 -8.03 -0.39
N VAL A 84 -2.10 -8.99 -1.16
CA VAL A 84 -2.83 -8.71 -2.41
C VAL A 84 -4.10 -7.92 -2.13
N THR A 85 -4.84 -8.25 -1.08
CA THR A 85 -6.07 -7.53 -0.68
C THR A 85 -5.77 -6.08 -0.32
N THR A 86 -4.72 -5.84 0.46
CA THR A 86 -4.29 -4.48 0.86
C THR A 86 -3.87 -3.66 -0.36
N LEU A 87 -3.03 -4.22 -1.23
CA LEU A 87 -2.54 -3.54 -2.43
C LEU A 87 -3.68 -3.27 -3.43
N THR A 88 -4.62 -4.20 -3.56
CA THR A 88 -5.82 -4.01 -4.39
C THR A 88 -6.66 -2.86 -3.85
N ARG A 89 -6.88 -2.78 -2.53
CA ARG A 89 -7.64 -1.69 -1.91
C ARG A 89 -7.00 -0.33 -2.18
N ALA A 90 -5.69 -0.22 -1.96
CA ALA A 90 -4.93 1.00 -2.21
C ALA A 90 -5.01 1.45 -3.67
N ARG A 91 -4.73 0.55 -4.61
CA ARG A 91 -4.71 0.88 -6.03
C ARG A 91 -6.11 1.16 -6.58
N MET A 92 -7.13 0.45 -6.12
CA MET A 92 -8.51 0.71 -6.56
C MET A 92 -8.96 2.10 -6.09
N ALA A 93 -8.70 2.47 -4.84
CA ALA A 93 -9.04 3.80 -4.32
C ALA A 93 -8.33 4.92 -5.12
N GLU A 94 -7.05 4.74 -5.44
CA GLU A 94 -6.29 5.66 -6.28
C GLU A 94 -6.90 5.84 -7.68
N LEU A 95 -7.22 4.73 -8.35
CA LEU A 95 -7.79 4.74 -9.70
C LEU A 95 -9.15 5.44 -9.73
N LEU A 96 -10.00 5.19 -8.74
CA LEU A 96 -11.33 5.81 -8.64
C LEU A 96 -11.22 7.31 -8.34
N ALA A 97 -10.32 7.71 -7.44
CA ALA A 97 -10.04 9.12 -7.18
C ALA A 97 -9.47 9.83 -8.42
N GLY A 98 -8.73 9.11 -9.27
CA GLY A 98 -8.27 9.62 -10.57
C GLY A 98 -9.41 10.04 -11.52
N GLU A 99 -10.62 9.52 -11.35
CA GLU A 99 -11.78 9.84 -12.18
C GLU A 99 -12.63 11.00 -11.59
N THR A 100 -12.66 11.15 -10.26
CA THR A 100 -13.55 12.12 -9.58
C THR A 100 -12.81 13.28 -8.93
N CYS A 101 -11.70 13.01 -8.25
CA CYS A 101 -10.89 13.98 -7.51
C CYS A 101 -9.38 13.76 -7.75
N PRO A 102 -8.87 13.99 -8.97
CA PRO A 102 -7.52 13.56 -9.36
C PRO A 102 -6.38 14.10 -8.48
N HIS A 103 -6.57 15.30 -7.92
CA HIS A 103 -5.65 15.96 -7.00
C HIS A 103 -5.52 15.23 -5.64
N LEU A 104 -6.48 14.37 -5.29
CA LEU A 104 -6.49 13.55 -4.07
C LEU A 104 -6.12 12.09 -4.32
N SER A 105 -5.78 11.69 -5.55
CA SER A 105 -5.44 10.29 -5.89
C SER A 105 -4.36 9.67 -4.98
N GLY A 106 -3.30 10.42 -4.66
CA GLY A 106 -2.28 9.99 -3.71
C GLY A 106 -2.78 9.82 -2.27
N LEU A 107 -3.74 10.65 -1.84
CA LEU A 107 -4.41 10.51 -0.55
C LEU A 107 -5.27 9.24 -0.55
N ALA A 108 -6.03 9.01 -1.62
CA ALA A 108 -6.88 7.83 -1.78
C ALA A 108 -6.09 6.53 -1.77
N PHE A 109 -4.91 6.49 -2.42
CA PHE A 109 -4.01 5.35 -2.31
C PHE A 109 -3.60 5.08 -0.86
N ALA A 110 -3.13 6.12 -0.16
CA ALA A 110 -2.68 6.00 1.23
C ALA A 110 -3.82 5.57 2.16
N ALA A 111 -5.01 6.16 2.01
CA ALA A 111 -6.20 5.82 2.79
C ALA A 111 -6.68 4.38 2.50
N GLY A 112 -6.69 3.96 1.24
CA GLY A 112 -7.01 2.59 0.83
C GLY A 112 -6.01 1.57 1.39
N MET A 113 -4.72 1.91 1.46
CA MET A 113 -3.71 1.03 2.06
C MET A 113 -3.86 0.93 3.59
N LEU A 114 -3.96 2.08 4.27
CA LEU A 114 -4.00 2.16 5.72
C LEU A 114 -5.31 1.61 6.30
N SER A 115 -6.42 1.70 5.55
CA SER A 115 -7.69 1.11 5.97
C SER A 115 -7.67 -0.42 6.02
N ALA A 116 -6.67 -1.09 5.43
CA ALA A 116 -6.49 -2.54 5.53
C ALA A 116 -5.55 -2.97 6.67
N PHE A 117 -5.08 -2.04 7.50
CA PHE A 117 -4.15 -2.37 8.59
C PHE A 117 -4.79 -3.19 9.70
N ASP A 118 -6.10 -3.08 9.89
CA ASP A 118 -6.85 -3.96 10.79
C ASP A 118 -6.73 -5.44 10.39
N LEU A 119 -6.82 -5.73 9.10
CA LEU A 119 -6.61 -7.08 8.54
C LEU A 119 -5.19 -7.58 8.85
N LEU A 120 -4.19 -6.72 8.69
CA LEU A 120 -2.77 -7.08 8.87
C LEU A 120 -2.37 -7.23 10.34
N LEU A 121 -3.02 -6.49 11.24
CA LEU A 121 -2.62 -6.40 12.65
C LEU A 121 -3.53 -7.19 13.59
N GLY A 122 -4.70 -7.63 13.11
CA GLY A 122 -5.70 -8.33 13.93
C GLY A 122 -6.27 -7.48 15.07
N VAL A 123 -6.21 -6.14 14.95
CA VAL A 123 -6.74 -5.18 15.93
C VAL A 123 -7.69 -4.20 15.25
N ARG A 124 -8.51 -3.50 16.04
CA ARG A 124 -9.44 -2.49 15.50
C ARG A 124 -8.66 -1.35 14.85
N LEU A 125 -9.09 -0.94 13.66
CA LEU A 125 -8.44 0.10 12.88
C LEU A 125 -8.31 1.40 13.69
N GLU A 126 -9.33 1.79 14.45
CA GLU A 126 -9.32 3.00 15.28
C GLU A 126 -8.20 2.98 16.32
N GLU A 127 -7.90 1.82 16.92
CA GLU A 127 -6.80 1.67 17.88
C GLU A 127 -5.44 1.87 17.21
N VAL A 128 -5.31 1.40 15.97
CA VAL A 128 -4.13 1.63 15.15
C VAL A 128 -3.97 3.13 14.92
N LEU A 129 -5.02 3.81 14.45
CA LEU A 129 -4.98 5.22 14.07
C LEU A 129 -4.70 6.18 15.22
N ILE A 130 -5.15 5.89 16.45
CA ILE A 130 -4.83 6.71 17.65
C ILE A 130 -3.32 6.85 17.85
N SER A 131 -2.55 5.83 17.44
CA SER A 131 -1.09 5.81 17.60
C SER A 131 -0.32 6.46 16.45
N LEU A 132 -1.02 6.90 15.39
CA LEU A 132 -0.40 7.44 14.18
C LEU A 132 -0.56 8.98 14.12
N PRO A 133 0.52 9.75 13.86
CA PRO A 133 0.41 11.18 13.63
C PRO A 133 -0.06 11.45 12.20
N LEU A 134 -1.35 11.21 11.95
CA LEU A 134 -2.01 11.47 10.67
C LEU A 134 -2.77 12.81 10.73
N ASP A 135 -2.83 13.50 9.61
CA ASP A 135 -3.76 14.62 9.47
C ASP A 135 -5.22 14.13 9.48
N ALA A 136 -6.13 15.02 9.88
CA ALA A 136 -7.55 14.69 10.04
C ALA A 136 -8.20 14.24 8.72
N GLU A 137 -7.77 14.82 7.58
CA GLU A 137 -8.28 14.49 6.26
C GLU A 137 -7.99 13.02 5.90
N LEU A 138 -6.76 12.56 6.12
CA LEU A 138 -6.35 11.19 5.91
C LEU A 138 -7.02 10.24 6.91
N GLN A 139 -7.15 10.63 8.18
CA GLN A 139 -7.83 9.81 9.18
C GLN A 139 -9.32 9.60 8.84
N ASP A 140 -10.01 10.65 8.41
CA ASP A 140 -11.41 10.59 7.99
C ASP A 140 -11.59 9.74 6.73
N ALA A 141 -10.67 9.84 5.79
CA ALA A 141 -10.65 9.00 4.59
C ALA A 141 -10.43 7.51 4.91
N ILE A 142 -9.49 7.18 5.81
CA ILE A 142 -9.21 5.80 6.23
C ILE A 142 -10.44 5.16 6.89
N LEU A 143 -11.16 5.93 7.70
CA LEU A 143 -12.36 5.49 8.41
C LEU A 143 -13.63 5.52 7.54
N ALA A 144 -13.48 5.70 6.22
CA ALA A 144 -14.58 5.80 5.26
C ALA A 144 -15.68 6.80 5.66
N LYS A 145 -15.30 7.93 6.28
CA LYS A 145 -16.23 9.01 6.62
C LYS A 145 -16.74 9.72 5.36
N ASP A 146 -17.73 10.59 5.53
CA ASP A 146 -18.36 11.34 4.43
C ASP A 146 -17.45 12.46 3.89
N THR A 147 -16.37 12.06 3.21
CA THR A 147 -15.45 12.91 2.46
C THR A 147 -15.32 12.38 1.03
N GLU A 148 -14.72 13.14 0.10
CA GLU A 148 -14.51 12.66 -1.28
C GLU A 148 -13.76 11.32 -1.31
N VAL A 149 -12.67 11.22 -0.55
CA VAL A 149 -11.87 9.99 -0.49
C VAL A 149 -12.50 8.94 0.42
N GLY A 150 -13.10 9.33 1.54
CA GLY A 150 -13.73 8.38 2.47
C GLY A 150 -14.88 7.60 1.82
N ARG A 151 -15.69 8.25 0.97
CA ARG A 151 -16.72 7.59 0.17
C ARG A 151 -16.14 6.58 -0.82
N ILE A 152 -15.04 6.93 -1.49
CA ILE A 152 -14.32 6.01 -2.37
C ILE A 152 -13.79 4.80 -1.59
N VAL A 153 -13.14 5.03 -0.44
CA VAL A 153 -12.61 3.95 0.41
C VAL A 153 -13.75 3.02 0.87
N GLY A 154 -14.90 3.57 1.26
CA GLY A 154 -16.09 2.79 1.60
C GLY A 154 -16.57 1.90 0.45
N ASP A 155 -16.67 2.44 -0.76
CA ASP A 155 -17.10 1.67 -1.94
C ASP A 155 -16.10 0.56 -2.31
N VAL A 156 -14.81 0.82 -2.15
CA VAL A 156 -13.77 -0.19 -2.35
C VAL A 156 -13.89 -1.32 -1.32
N ILE A 157 -14.09 -0.98 -0.04
CA ILE A 157 -14.29 -1.97 1.03
C ILE A 157 -15.52 -2.84 0.74
N ASP A 158 -16.64 -2.22 0.38
CA ASP A 158 -17.85 -2.95 0.05
C ASP A 158 -17.69 -3.84 -1.18
N CYS A 159 -16.98 -3.36 -2.21
CA CYS A 159 -16.64 -4.17 -3.37
C CYS A 159 -15.81 -5.40 -2.98
N GLN A 160 -14.83 -5.26 -2.09
CA GLN A 160 -14.00 -6.37 -1.60
C GLN A 160 -14.79 -7.38 -0.75
N LEU A 161 -15.77 -6.92 0.03
CA LEU A 161 -16.64 -7.76 0.84
C LEU A 161 -17.78 -8.42 0.03
N GLY A 162 -17.90 -8.10 -1.26
CA GLY A 162 -18.99 -8.58 -2.12
C GLY A 162 -20.32 -7.85 -1.94
N ASN A 163 -20.32 -6.73 -1.21
CA ASN A 163 -21.50 -5.89 -0.95
C ASN A 163 -21.70 -4.86 -2.07
N THR A 164 -21.81 -5.29 -3.32
CA THR A 164 -21.83 -4.38 -4.48
C THR A 164 -22.99 -3.40 -4.49
N GLU A 165 -24.14 -3.74 -3.87
CA GLU A 165 -25.29 -2.84 -3.74
C GLU A 165 -25.02 -1.65 -2.79
N ALA A 166 -24.05 -1.79 -1.87
CA ALA A 166 -23.67 -0.75 -0.91
C ALA A 166 -22.53 0.16 -1.42
N ALA A 167 -21.85 -0.22 -2.51
CA ALA A 167 -20.75 0.52 -3.11
C ALA A 167 -21.23 1.70 -3.99
N THR A 168 -22.07 2.58 -3.43
CA THR A 168 -22.68 3.72 -4.14
C THR A 168 -22.34 5.08 -3.53
N ARG A 169 -21.48 5.12 -2.50
CA ARG A 169 -21.19 6.33 -1.74
C ARG A 169 -20.55 7.40 -2.62
N SER A 170 -19.63 7.02 -3.51
CA SER A 170 -18.89 7.93 -4.39
C SER A 170 -19.64 8.35 -5.66
N SER A 171 -20.90 7.92 -5.83
CA SER A 171 -21.72 8.14 -7.04
C SER A 171 -21.10 7.57 -8.34
N LEU A 172 -20.05 6.75 -8.22
CA LEU A 172 -19.43 6.07 -9.35
C LEU A 172 -20.29 4.89 -9.82
N SER A 173 -20.29 4.63 -11.13
CA SER A 173 -21.05 3.51 -11.68
C SER A 173 -20.41 2.16 -11.32
N ASP A 174 -21.24 1.12 -11.21
CA ASP A 174 -20.77 -0.27 -11.02
C ASP A 174 -19.73 -0.68 -12.06
N GLY A 175 -19.90 -0.23 -13.31
CA GLY A 175 -18.94 -0.49 -14.38
C GLY A 175 -17.57 0.15 -14.13
N THR A 176 -17.54 1.35 -13.55
CA THR A 176 -16.29 2.03 -13.15
C THR A 176 -15.63 1.29 -11.99
N LEU A 177 -16.39 0.93 -10.96
CA LEU A 177 -15.90 0.18 -9.80
C LEU A 177 -15.33 -1.17 -10.21
N HIS A 178 -16.06 -1.93 -11.03
CA HIS A 178 -15.62 -3.24 -11.53
C HIS A 178 -14.36 -3.15 -12.40
N LYS A 179 -14.28 -2.15 -13.29
CA LYS A 179 -13.09 -1.93 -14.11
C LYS A 179 -11.87 -1.58 -13.23
N ALA A 180 -12.07 -0.73 -12.20
CA ALA A 180 -11.02 -0.37 -11.27
C ALA A 180 -10.55 -1.56 -10.43
N SER A 181 -11.47 -2.42 -9.96
CA SER A 181 -11.13 -3.59 -9.16
C SER A 181 -10.29 -4.60 -9.93
N ILE A 182 -10.64 -4.91 -11.18
CA ILE A 182 -9.85 -5.81 -12.04
C ILE A 182 -8.44 -5.26 -12.28
N LYS A 183 -8.34 -3.97 -12.63
CA LYS A 183 -7.05 -3.30 -12.86
C LYS A 183 -6.18 -3.31 -11.60
N ALA A 184 -6.78 -2.98 -10.45
CA ALA A 184 -6.10 -2.94 -9.17
C ALA A 184 -5.61 -4.32 -8.73
N LEU A 185 -6.43 -5.36 -8.92
CA LEU A 185 -6.06 -6.74 -8.59
C LEU A 185 -4.90 -7.25 -9.45
N SER A 186 -4.94 -6.99 -10.77
CA SER A 186 -3.85 -7.36 -11.67
C SER A 186 -2.53 -6.70 -11.26
N TRP A 187 -2.58 -5.40 -10.94
CA TRP A 187 -1.43 -4.65 -10.44
C TRP A 187 -0.92 -5.22 -9.11
N ALA A 188 -1.83 -5.52 -8.17
CA ALA A 188 -1.47 -6.05 -6.85
C ALA A 188 -0.79 -7.41 -6.94
N LEU A 189 -1.27 -8.31 -7.81
CA LEU A 189 -0.66 -9.63 -8.05
C LEU A 189 0.75 -9.53 -8.67
N GLU A 190 0.99 -8.53 -9.51
CA GLU A 190 2.33 -8.30 -10.08
C GLU A 190 3.30 -7.72 -9.06
N VAL A 191 2.82 -6.79 -8.22
CA VAL A 191 3.60 -6.20 -7.13
C VAL A 191 3.90 -7.24 -6.03
N SER A 192 2.92 -8.05 -5.63
CA SER A 192 3.06 -9.05 -4.56
C SER A 192 4.10 -10.13 -4.87
N ARG A 193 4.28 -10.51 -6.14
CA ARG A 193 5.34 -11.44 -6.59
C ARG A 193 6.75 -10.97 -6.20
N GLY A 194 6.95 -9.66 -6.05
CA GLY A 194 8.19 -9.07 -5.53
C GLY A 194 8.40 -9.32 -4.03
N PHE A 195 7.33 -9.43 -3.25
CA PHE A 195 7.35 -9.65 -1.80
C PHE A 195 7.65 -11.13 -1.44
N VAL A 196 7.15 -12.07 -2.24
CA VAL A 196 7.32 -13.52 -1.98
C VAL A 196 8.76 -14.00 -2.19
N ARG A 197 9.55 -13.35 -3.06
CA ARG A 197 10.96 -13.75 -3.33
C ARG A 197 11.93 -13.35 -2.22
N THR A 198 11.67 -12.29 -1.47
CA THR A 198 12.55 -11.80 -0.40
C THR A 198 12.37 -12.56 0.92
N GLY A 199 11.17 -13.08 1.20
CA GLY A 199 10.88 -13.87 2.42
C GLY A 199 11.51 -15.27 2.46
N ARG A 200 11.96 -15.84 1.34
CA ARG A 200 12.54 -17.20 1.27
C ARG A 200 14.08 -17.27 1.40
N SER A 201 14.80 -16.14 1.54
CA SER A 201 16.28 -16.14 1.48
C SER A 201 17.05 -16.23 2.80
N THR A 202 16.42 -16.42 3.96
CA THR A 202 17.13 -16.49 5.25
C THR A 202 16.98 -17.81 6.03
N THR A 203 16.63 -18.91 5.38
CA THR A 203 16.95 -20.24 5.93
C THR A 203 18.41 -20.57 5.61
N ILE A 204 19.34 -19.94 6.33
CA ILE A 204 20.73 -20.40 6.37
C ILE A 204 20.70 -21.82 6.94
N ARG A 205 20.89 -22.79 6.03
CA ARG A 205 21.21 -24.18 6.33
C ARG A 205 22.39 -24.18 7.31
N ARG A 206 22.13 -24.38 8.60
CA ARG A 206 23.18 -24.69 9.58
C ARG A 206 23.86 -25.98 9.10
N LYS A 207 25.10 -25.88 8.64
CA LYS A 207 25.95 -27.07 8.42
C LYS A 207 26.05 -27.81 9.77
N PRO A 208 25.97 -29.15 9.80
CA PRO A 208 26.23 -29.88 11.03
C PRO A 208 27.70 -29.69 11.38
N VAL A 209 27.95 -29.16 12.58
CA VAL A 209 29.28 -29.16 13.19
C VAL A 209 29.61 -30.62 13.48
N ALA A 210 30.62 -31.14 12.80
CA ALA A 210 31.20 -32.44 13.10
C ALA A 210 31.80 -32.38 14.51
N LEU A 211 31.17 -33.07 15.45
CA LEU A 211 31.78 -33.38 16.74
C LEU A 211 32.86 -34.44 16.47
N ARG A 212 34.12 -34.00 16.45
CA ARG A 212 35.26 -34.85 16.75
C ARG A 212 35.42 -34.83 18.27
N HIS A 213 35.27 -35.97 18.93
CA HIS A 213 36.17 -36.52 19.95
C HIS A 213 35.71 -37.93 20.27
#